data_AF-A0A7C9NPU8-F1
#
_entry.id   AF-A0A7C9NPU8-F1
#
_cell.length_a   1.000
_cell.length_b   1.000
_cell.length_c   1.000
_cell.angle_alpha   90.00
_cell.angle_beta   90.00
_cell.angle_gamma   90.00
#
_symmetry.space_group_name_H-M   'P 1'
#
loop_
_entity.id
_entity.type
_entity.pdbx_description
1 polymer ?
#
loop_
_entity_poly.entity_id
_entity_poly.type
_entity_poly.pdbx_seq_one_letter_code
_entity_poly.pdbx_strand_id
1 'polypeptide(L)'
;MGHGFRATREGVSVHLDAAEAGVLRSLVASMVLDVVEPGETGDDPLERALRIGPATEPTDPVLARLFPSAYADDDAASAEFRRYTEGDLRDAKRADALTLIETAAGGQVTLTTEQAQAWLRALNDLRLVLGVRLEVTEDTHEEIAGMGDDDPRYPAFVTYDWLTYLQDTLVQALW
;
A
#
# COMPACT_ATOMS: atom_id res chain seq x y z
N MET A 1 3.93 -19.71 -9.75
CA MET A 1 3.08 -18.55 -10.07
C MET A 1 1.68 -18.89 -9.63
N GLY A 2 1.27 -18.36 -8.48
CA GLY A 2 -0.10 -18.48 -7.97
C GLY A 2 -1.14 -18.02 -9.00
N HIS A 3 -2.34 -18.57 -8.89
CA HIS A 3 -3.47 -18.13 -9.70
C HIS A 3 -3.95 -16.78 -9.17
N GLY A 4 -4.13 -15.78 -10.04
CA GLY A 4 -4.72 -14.49 -9.68
C GLY A 4 -6.15 -14.59 -9.14
N PHE A 5 -6.69 -13.45 -8.71
CA PHE A 5 -8.02 -13.38 -8.11
C PHE A 5 -9.14 -13.82 -9.07
N ARG A 6 -10.20 -14.37 -8.50
CA ARG A 6 -11.43 -14.75 -9.19
C ARG A 6 -12.65 -14.24 -8.44
N ALA A 7 -13.64 -13.73 -9.16
CA ALA A 7 -14.92 -13.35 -8.60
C ALA A 7 -15.63 -14.55 -7.96
N THR A 8 -16.34 -14.29 -6.87
CA THR A 8 -17.22 -15.22 -6.17
C THR A 8 -18.60 -14.57 -5.99
N ARG A 9 -19.54 -15.25 -5.34
CA ARG A 9 -20.87 -14.67 -5.08
C ARG A 9 -20.85 -13.53 -4.05
N GLU A 10 -19.89 -13.53 -3.13
CA GLU A 10 -19.84 -12.62 -1.96
C GLU A 10 -18.57 -11.75 -1.93
N GLY A 11 -17.76 -11.79 -2.98
CA GLY A 11 -16.49 -11.07 -3.06
C GLY A 11 -15.53 -11.76 -4.03
N VAL A 12 -14.29 -12.00 -3.62
CA VAL A 12 -13.24 -12.59 -4.48
C VAL A 12 -12.50 -13.72 -3.78
N SER A 13 -11.75 -14.50 -4.54
CA SER A 13 -10.90 -15.55 -4.00
C SER A 13 -9.59 -15.69 -4.77
N VAL A 14 -8.52 -16.07 -4.08
CA VAL A 14 -7.17 -16.25 -4.64
C VAL A 14 -6.52 -17.46 -3.97
N HIS A 15 -5.62 -18.13 -4.68
CA HIS A 15 -4.79 -19.17 -4.07
C HIS A 15 -3.38 -18.61 -3.87
N LEU A 16 -2.93 -18.55 -2.62
CA LEU A 16 -1.58 -18.14 -2.25
C LEU A 16 -0.89 -19.30 -1.55
N ASP A 17 0.28 -19.72 -2.00
CA ASP A 17 1.03 -20.71 -1.22
C ASP A 17 1.53 -20.09 0.11
N ALA A 18 2.08 -20.92 1.00
CA ALA A 18 2.53 -20.47 2.31
C ALA A 18 3.71 -19.46 2.22
N ALA A 19 4.54 -19.56 1.19
CA ALA A 19 5.65 -18.64 0.97
C ALA A 19 5.15 -17.31 0.40
N GLU A 20 4.27 -17.34 -0.60
CA GLU A 20 3.60 -16.16 -1.17
C GLU A 20 2.86 -15.37 -0.09
N ALA A 21 2.03 -16.05 0.73
CA ALA A 21 1.34 -15.42 1.85
C ALA A 21 2.31 -14.88 2.91
N GLY A 22 3.38 -15.62 3.22
CA GLY A 22 4.42 -15.19 4.15
C GLY A 22 5.12 -13.91 3.69
N VAL A 23 5.58 -13.88 2.44
CA VAL A 23 6.21 -12.72 1.81
C VAL A 23 5.28 -11.53 1.81
N LEU A 24 4.03 -11.71 1.38
CA LEU A 24 3.05 -10.61 1.33
C LEU A 24 2.85 -9.97 2.71
N ARG A 25 2.64 -10.78 3.75
CA ARG A 25 2.49 -10.29 5.14
C ARG A 25 3.74 -9.56 5.63
N SER A 26 4.92 -10.13 5.39
CA SER A 26 6.19 -9.54 5.80
C SER A 26 6.47 -8.21 5.12
N LEU A 27 6.17 -8.09 3.82
CA LEU A 27 6.33 -6.86 3.06
C LEU A 27 5.35 -5.78 3.56
N VAL A 28 4.07 -6.11 3.75
CA VAL A 28 3.09 -5.13 4.26
C VAL A 28 3.45 -4.67 5.67
N ALA A 29 3.88 -5.58 6.55
CA ALA A 29 4.34 -5.21 7.88
C ALA A 29 5.56 -4.27 7.83
N SER A 30 6.62 -4.68 7.12
CA SER A 30 7.90 -3.95 7.13
C SER A 30 7.98 -2.71 6.24
N MET A 31 7.13 -2.62 5.20
CA MET A 31 7.19 -1.52 4.23
C MET A 31 6.01 -0.56 4.37
N VAL A 32 4.87 -1.02 4.90
CA VAL A 32 3.69 -0.16 5.10
C VAL A 32 3.53 0.17 6.58
N LEU A 33 3.38 -0.82 7.46
CA LEU A 33 3.09 -0.55 8.88
C LEU A 33 4.24 0.09 9.66
N ASP A 34 5.49 -0.25 9.32
CA ASP A 34 6.68 0.36 9.94
C ASP A 34 6.94 1.80 9.47
N VAL A 35 6.43 2.18 8.29
CA VAL A 35 6.62 3.52 7.71
C VAL A 35 5.42 4.43 8.04
N VAL A 36 4.21 3.90 7.93
CA VAL A 36 2.97 4.65 8.17
C VAL A 36 2.63 4.58 9.65
N GLU A 37 3.15 5.51 10.44
CA GLU A 37 2.78 5.63 11.86
C GLU A 37 1.29 5.99 12.03
N PRO A 38 0.65 5.60 13.16
CA PRO A 38 -0.71 6.03 13.49
C PRO A 38 -0.89 7.55 13.40
N GLY A 39 -2.11 8.00 13.12
CA GLY A 39 -2.41 9.43 13.05
C GLY A 39 -2.10 10.15 14.36
N GLU A 40 -1.27 11.19 14.28
CA GLU A 40 -1.00 12.07 15.41
C GLU A 40 -2.09 13.13 15.57
N THR A 41 -2.26 13.60 16.80
CA THR A 41 -3.15 14.72 17.14
C THR A 41 -2.37 15.73 17.97
N GLY A 42 -2.72 17.01 17.88
CA GLY A 42 -2.11 18.07 18.68
C GLY A 42 -2.31 17.88 20.18
N ASP A 43 -1.53 18.59 21.01
CA ASP A 43 -1.59 18.44 22.47
C ASP A 43 -2.87 19.02 23.09
N ASP A 44 -3.47 20.01 22.43
CA ASP A 44 -4.67 20.71 22.90
C ASP A 44 -5.91 19.77 22.99
N PRO A 45 -6.73 19.87 24.05
CA PRO A 45 -7.91 19.01 24.21
C PRO A 45 -8.93 19.08 23.06
N LEU A 46 -9.14 20.24 22.45
CA LEU A 46 -10.04 20.40 21.31
C LEU A 46 -9.43 19.77 20.06
N GLU A 47 -8.14 19.98 19.82
CA GLU A 47 -7.43 19.37 18.69
C GLU A 47 -7.49 17.83 18.75
N ARG A 48 -7.27 17.24 19.93
CA ARG A 48 -7.45 15.78 20.13
C ARG A 48 -8.87 15.33 19.88
N ALA A 49 -9.85 16.07 20.38
CA ALA A 49 -11.26 15.74 20.19
C ALA A 49 -11.68 15.78 18.71
N LEU A 50 -11.08 16.69 17.94
CA LEU A 50 -11.33 16.86 16.51
C LEU A 50 -10.34 16.10 15.62
N ARG A 51 -9.40 15.34 16.20
CA ARG A 51 -8.34 14.60 15.51
C ARG A 51 -7.49 15.47 14.57
N ILE A 52 -7.25 16.70 15.00
CA ILE A 52 -6.42 17.69 14.30
C ILE A 52 -4.96 17.39 14.59
N GLY A 53 -4.18 17.13 13.55
CA GLY A 53 -2.77 16.74 13.62
C GLY A 53 -1.78 17.84 13.23
N PRO A 54 -0.48 17.51 13.06
CA PRO A 54 0.51 18.44 12.53
C PRO A 54 0.23 18.76 11.06
N ALA A 55 0.73 19.92 10.61
CA ALA A 55 0.61 20.39 9.23
C ALA A 55 1.90 20.19 8.41
N THR A 56 2.91 19.53 8.99
CA THR A 56 4.24 19.38 8.40
C THR A 56 4.22 18.41 7.24
N GLU A 57 4.81 18.81 6.11
CA GLU A 57 4.98 17.92 4.98
C GLU A 57 6.01 16.82 5.28
N PRO A 58 5.74 15.55 4.88
CA PRO A 58 6.71 14.49 5.05
C PRO A 58 7.97 14.72 4.23
N THR A 59 9.14 14.60 4.87
CA THR A 59 10.45 14.68 4.19
C THR A 59 10.89 13.35 3.59
N ASP A 60 10.34 12.23 4.07
CA ASP A 60 10.56 10.90 3.49
C ASP A 60 9.82 10.79 2.13
N PRO A 61 10.52 10.46 1.02
CA PRO A 61 9.89 10.35 -0.30
C PRO A 61 8.76 9.31 -0.37
N VAL A 62 8.83 8.23 0.42
CA VAL A 62 7.77 7.21 0.52
C VAL A 62 6.54 7.83 1.16
N LEU A 63 6.69 8.54 2.28
CA LEU A 63 5.57 9.21 2.94
C LEU A 63 5.00 10.32 2.06
N ALA A 64 5.84 11.11 1.39
CA ALA A 64 5.37 12.13 0.45
C ALA A 64 4.56 11.50 -0.71
N ARG A 65 4.93 10.29 -1.16
CA ARG A 65 4.19 9.56 -2.20
C ARG A 65 2.85 9.00 -1.71
N LEU A 66 2.79 8.54 -0.45
CA LEU A 66 1.58 7.98 0.16
C LEU A 66 0.61 9.07 0.66
N PHE A 67 1.13 10.23 1.04
CA PHE A 67 0.39 11.38 1.58
C PHE A 67 0.71 12.66 0.78
N PRO A 68 0.41 12.68 -0.52
CA PRO A 68 0.75 13.80 -1.40
C PRO A 68 0.00 15.07 -0.98
N SER A 69 0.60 16.22 -1.30
CA SER A 69 -0.04 17.52 -1.12
C SER A 69 -1.32 17.64 -1.96
N ALA A 70 -2.39 18.13 -1.33
CA ALA A 70 -3.71 18.23 -1.96
C ALA A 70 -3.78 19.35 -3.01
N TYR A 71 -2.97 20.39 -2.83
CA TYR A 71 -2.87 21.54 -3.71
C TYR A 71 -1.40 21.73 -4.13
N ALA A 72 -1.14 21.64 -5.43
CA ALA A 72 0.22 21.67 -5.98
C ALA A 72 0.90 23.05 -5.88
N ASP A 73 0.12 24.13 -5.90
CA ASP A 73 0.61 25.51 -5.96
C ASP A 73 0.21 26.34 -4.71
N ASP A 74 -0.28 25.69 -3.65
CA ASP A 74 -0.71 26.35 -2.42
C ASP A 74 -0.30 25.54 -1.18
N ASP A 75 0.93 25.81 -0.72
CA ASP A 75 1.51 25.15 0.46
C ASP A 75 0.68 25.40 1.73
N ALA A 76 0.09 26.59 1.86
CA ALA A 76 -0.70 26.95 3.03
C ALA A 76 -2.02 26.15 3.07
N ALA A 77 -2.71 26.05 1.93
CA ALA A 77 -3.92 25.24 1.81
C ALA A 77 -3.61 23.74 1.97
N SER A 78 -2.48 23.26 1.42
CA SER A 78 -2.02 21.88 1.60
C SER A 78 -1.73 21.56 3.06
N ALA A 79 -1.07 22.47 3.78
CA ALA A 79 -0.78 22.33 5.20
C ALA A 79 -2.07 22.29 6.05
N GLU A 80 -3.05 23.14 5.74
CA GLU A 80 -4.36 23.12 6.40
C GLU A 80 -5.12 21.83 6.13
N PHE A 81 -5.17 21.39 4.87
CA PHE A 81 -5.82 20.13 4.49
C PHE A 81 -5.20 18.94 5.23
N ARG A 82 -3.86 18.90 5.32
CA ARG A 82 -3.11 17.86 6.03
C ARG A 82 -3.50 17.78 7.49
N ARG A 83 -3.57 18.95 8.15
CA ARG A 83 -3.94 19.09 9.57
C ARG A 83 -5.25 18.38 9.92
N TYR A 84 -6.22 18.38 9.00
CA TYR A 84 -7.55 17.81 9.23
C TYR A 84 -7.75 16.39 8.70
N THR A 85 -6.89 15.90 7.81
CA THR A 85 -7.17 14.67 7.05
C THR A 85 -6.11 13.58 7.16
N GLU A 86 -4.84 13.94 7.36
CA GLU A 86 -3.75 12.97 7.29
C GLU A 86 -3.83 11.94 8.42
N GLY A 87 -4.22 12.35 9.64
CA GLY A 87 -4.36 11.43 10.76
C GLY A 87 -5.34 10.30 10.48
N ASP A 88 -6.52 10.62 9.93
CA ASP A 88 -7.52 9.61 9.56
C ASP A 88 -7.07 8.78 8.36
N LEU A 89 -6.38 9.38 7.39
CA LEU A 89 -5.83 8.67 6.25
C LEU A 89 -4.75 7.66 6.67
N ARG A 90 -3.88 8.01 7.63
CA ARG A 90 -2.88 7.10 8.23
C ARG A 90 -3.55 5.90 8.89
N ASP A 91 -4.56 6.15 9.72
CA ASP A 91 -5.29 5.09 10.40
C ASP A 91 -6.02 4.17 9.42
N ALA A 92 -6.63 4.73 8.37
CA ALA A 92 -7.28 3.95 7.32
C ALA A 92 -6.29 3.05 6.56
N LYS A 93 -5.13 3.58 6.14
CA LYS A 93 -4.08 2.80 5.46
C LYS A 93 -3.56 1.67 6.34
N ARG A 94 -3.36 1.93 7.64
CA ARG A 94 -2.96 0.90 8.61
C ARG A 94 -4.03 -0.17 8.78
N ALA A 95 -5.31 0.21 8.84
CA ALA A 95 -6.41 -0.75 8.92
C ALA A 95 -6.51 -1.64 7.67
N ASP A 96 -6.30 -1.08 6.48
CA ASP A 96 -6.24 -1.84 5.22
C ASP A 96 -5.07 -2.84 5.22
N ALA A 97 -3.88 -2.39 5.66
CA ALA A 97 -2.69 -3.23 5.79
C ALA A 97 -2.90 -4.38 6.79
N LEU A 98 -3.52 -4.11 7.93
CA LEU A 98 -3.85 -5.12 8.93
C LEU A 98 -4.86 -6.14 8.39
N THR A 99 -5.90 -5.67 7.71
CA THR A 99 -6.89 -6.54 7.05
C THR A 99 -6.20 -7.52 6.10
N LEU A 100 -5.26 -7.04 5.29
CA LEU A 100 -4.47 -7.88 4.40
C LEU A 100 -3.62 -8.90 5.17
N ILE A 101 -2.91 -8.47 6.21
CA ILE A 101 -2.06 -9.37 7.01
C ILE A 101 -2.87 -10.49 7.66
N GLU A 102 -4.02 -10.14 8.25
CA GLU A 102 -4.88 -11.06 8.99
C GLU A 102 -5.54 -12.11 8.09
N THR A 103 -5.86 -11.73 6.85
CA THR A 103 -6.62 -12.60 5.92
C THR A 103 -5.72 -13.36 4.94
N ALA A 104 -4.45 -12.97 4.76
CA ALA A 104 -3.47 -13.69 3.95
C ALA A 104 -2.94 -14.97 4.66
N ALA A 105 -3.82 -15.96 4.84
CA ALA A 105 -3.54 -17.18 5.62
C ALA A 105 -2.80 -18.29 4.83
N GLY A 106 -2.63 -18.15 3.52
CA GLY A 106 -2.14 -19.21 2.63
C GLY A 106 -3.22 -20.24 2.28
N GLY A 107 -3.01 -21.01 1.22
CA GLY A 107 -4.03 -21.83 0.59
C GLY A 107 -5.07 -21.00 -0.16
N GLN A 108 -6.33 -21.43 -0.11
CA GLN A 108 -7.45 -20.69 -0.68
C GLN A 108 -7.87 -19.56 0.26
N VAL A 109 -7.62 -18.32 -0.16
CA VAL A 109 -8.10 -17.11 0.52
C VAL A 109 -9.39 -16.66 -0.16
N THR A 110 -10.43 -16.42 0.64
CA THR A 110 -11.70 -15.86 0.19
C THR A 110 -11.94 -14.57 0.96
N LEU A 111 -12.22 -13.49 0.23
CA LEU A 111 -12.41 -12.16 0.77
C LEU A 111 -13.82 -11.69 0.47
N THR A 112 -14.47 -11.03 1.44
CA THR A 112 -15.67 -10.24 1.14
C THR A 112 -15.32 -9.06 0.24
N THR A 113 -16.32 -8.41 -0.36
CA THR A 113 -16.10 -7.19 -1.15
C THR A 113 -15.34 -6.12 -0.37
N GLU A 114 -15.65 -5.92 0.91
CA GLU A 114 -15.01 -4.92 1.77
C GLU A 114 -13.54 -5.27 2.03
N GLN A 115 -13.26 -6.54 2.33
CA GLN A 115 -11.88 -7.04 2.51
C GLN A 115 -11.08 -6.95 1.21
N ALA A 116 -11.70 -7.25 0.07
CA ALA A 116 -11.09 -7.14 -1.25
C ALA A 116 -10.72 -5.68 -1.58
N GLN A 117 -11.58 -4.72 -1.24
CA GLN A 117 -11.26 -3.29 -1.39
C GLN A 117 -10.12 -2.86 -0.44
N ALA A 118 -10.08 -3.38 0.78
CA ALA A 118 -8.97 -3.14 1.71
C ALA A 118 -7.65 -3.70 1.16
N TRP A 119 -7.67 -4.92 0.62
CA TRP A 119 -6.53 -5.51 -0.08
C TRP A 119 -6.08 -4.66 -1.27
N LEU A 120 -7.01 -4.15 -2.07
CA LEU A 120 -6.68 -3.32 -3.22
C LEU A 120 -5.91 -2.05 -2.81
N ARG A 121 -6.36 -1.38 -1.75
CA ARG A 121 -5.69 -0.20 -1.19
C ARG A 121 -4.33 -0.54 -0.55
N ALA A 122 -4.26 -1.63 0.23
CA ALA A 122 -3.01 -2.07 0.85
C ALA A 122 -1.95 -2.51 -0.18
N LEU A 123 -2.35 -3.26 -1.22
CA LEU A 123 -1.48 -3.63 -2.34
C LEU A 123 -1.01 -2.40 -3.10
N ASN A 124 -1.88 -1.42 -3.33
CA ASN A 124 -1.50 -0.15 -3.93
C ASN A 124 -0.43 0.56 -3.12
N ASP A 125 -0.63 0.71 -1.81
CA ASP A 125 0.31 1.39 -0.93
C ASP A 125 1.66 0.66 -0.89
N LEU A 126 1.65 -0.68 -0.80
CA LEU A 126 2.88 -1.47 -0.88
C LEU A 126 3.61 -1.26 -2.23
N ARG A 127 2.87 -1.24 -3.35
CA ARG A 127 3.43 -0.96 -4.68
C ARG A 127 4.04 0.44 -4.77
N LEU A 128 3.40 1.43 -4.17
CA LEU A 128 3.93 2.80 -4.13
C LEU A 128 5.21 2.89 -3.30
N VAL A 129 5.24 2.27 -2.11
CA VAL A 129 6.44 2.22 -1.27
C VAL A 129 7.60 1.56 -2.01
N LEU A 130 7.35 0.38 -2.57
CA LEU A 130 8.38 -0.37 -3.29
C LEU A 130 8.83 0.37 -4.55
N GLY A 131 7.90 1.00 -5.27
CA GLY A 131 8.18 1.80 -6.46
C GLY A 131 9.12 2.97 -6.18
N VAL A 132 8.89 3.71 -5.09
CA VAL A 132 9.77 4.81 -4.66
C VAL A 132 11.15 4.28 -4.29
N ARG A 133 11.23 3.20 -3.52
CA ARG A 133 12.52 2.62 -3.08
C ARG A 133 13.34 2.01 -4.21
N LEU A 134 12.67 1.51 -5.25
CA LEU A 134 13.30 0.98 -6.46
C LEU A 134 13.55 2.04 -7.53
N GLU A 135 13.14 3.29 -7.29
CA GLU A 135 13.21 4.37 -8.27
C GLU A 135 12.54 3.99 -9.60
N VAL A 136 11.39 3.32 -9.54
CA VAL A 136 10.67 2.87 -10.74
C VAL A 136 10.18 4.08 -11.55
N THR A 137 10.58 4.09 -12.82
CA THR A 137 10.19 5.07 -13.84
C THR A 137 9.47 4.38 -15.00
N GLU A 138 9.11 5.13 -16.04
CA GLU A 138 8.50 4.58 -17.26
C GLU A 138 9.47 3.63 -18.00
N ASP A 139 10.79 3.88 -17.88
CA ASP A 139 11.84 3.13 -18.59
C ASP A 139 12.26 1.83 -17.85
N THR A 140 11.83 1.65 -16.60
CA THR A 140 12.24 0.52 -15.75
C THR A 140 11.97 -0.86 -16.36
N HIS A 141 10.94 -1.01 -17.21
CA HIS A 141 10.68 -2.28 -17.89
C HIS A 141 11.81 -2.68 -18.85
N GLU A 142 12.40 -1.71 -19.55
CA GLU A 142 13.54 -1.95 -20.45
C GLU A 142 14.80 -2.27 -19.65
N GLU A 143 15.00 -1.59 -18.51
CA GLU A 143 16.09 -1.88 -17.59
C GLU A 143 16.02 -3.33 -17.06
N ILE A 144 14.84 -3.80 -16.66
CA ILE A 144 14.63 -5.18 -16.19
C ILE A 144 14.92 -6.19 -17.31
N ALA A 145 14.47 -5.91 -18.54
CA ALA A 145 14.72 -6.82 -19.67
C ALA A 145 16.21 -6.99 -19.98
N GLY A 146 17.04 -6.01 -19.63
CA GLY A 146 18.50 -6.06 -19.74
C GLY A 146 19.24 -6.55 -18.50
N MET A 147 18.55 -6.76 -17.36
CA MET A 147 19.17 -7.20 -16.11
C MET A 147 19.55 -8.68 -16.15
N GLY A 148 20.75 -9.00 -15.66
CA GLY A 148 21.15 -10.38 -15.40
C GLY A 148 20.46 -10.93 -14.16
N ASP A 149 20.24 -12.25 -14.13
CA ASP A 149 19.65 -12.95 -12.98
C ASP A 149 20.49 -12.82 -11.69
N ASP A 150 21.76 -12.41 -11.81
CA ASP A 150 22.70 -12.15 -10.71
C ASP A 150 22.65 -10.70 -10.18
N ASP A 151 21.86 -9.80 -10.78
CA ASP A 151 21.68 -8.45 -10.27
C ASP A 151 21.02 -8.48 -8.88
N PRO A 152 21.62 -7.89 -7.84
CA PRO A 152 21.07 -7.88 -6.48
C PRO A 152 19.66 -7.26 -6.37
N ARG A 153 19.26 -6.43 -7.33
CA ARG A 153 17.95 -5.73 -7.35
C ARG A 153 16.85 -6.58 -7.99
N TYR A 154 17.23 -7.58 -8.79
CA TYR A 154 16.28 -8.40 -9.56
C TYR A 154 15.14 -9.00 -8.70
N PRO A 155 15.38 -9.56 -7.50
CA PRO A 155 14.30 -10.09 -6.67
C PRO A 155 13.25 -9.04 -6.27
N ALA A 156 13.69 -7.79 -6.07
CA ALA A 156 12.79 -6.71 -5.68
C ALA A 156 11.91 -6.26 -6.86
N PHE A 157 12.46 -6.22 -8.07
CA PHE A 157 11.68 -5.96 -9.29
C PHE A 157 10.71 -7.09 -9.61
N VAL A 158 11.11 -8.36 -9.46
CA VAL A 158 10.20 -9.51 -9.61
C VAL A 158 9.06 -9.44 -8.59
N THR A 159 9.36 -9.02 -7.35
CA THR A 159 8.34 -8.80 -6.32
C THR A 159 7.39 -7.67 -6.72
N TYR A 160 7.91 -6.55 -7.21
CA TYR A 160 7.11 -5.42 -7.70
C TYR A 160 6.16 -5.86 -8.83
N ASP A 161 6.66 -6.60 -9.82
CA ASP A 161 5.86 -7.13 -10.92
C ASP A 161 4.76 -8.10 -10.41
N TRP A 162 5.12 -9.02 -9.52
CA TRP A 162 4.15 -9.93 -8.90
C TRP A 162 3.03 -9.20 -8.14
N LEU A 163 3.35 -8.16 -7.38
CA LEU A 163 2.35 -7.32 -6.70
C LEU A 163 1.45 -6.58 -7.70
N THR A 164 2.01 -6.17 -8.84
CA THR A 164 1.29 -5.55 -9.96
C THR A 164 0.27 -6.51 -10.54
N TYR A 165 0.70 -7.73 -10.83
CA TYR A 165 -0.16 -8.80 -11.31
C TYR A 165 -1.29 -9.11 -10.31
N LEU A 166 -0.97 -9.24 -9.02
CA LEU A 166 -1.99 -9.48 -8.00
C LEU A 166 -3.02 -8.35 -7.93
N GLN A 167 -2.58 -7.09 -7.97
CA GLN A 167 -3.47 -5.94 -7.99
C GLN A 167 -4.36 -5.92 -9.23
N ASP A 168 -3.79 -6.15 -10.41
CA ASP A 168 -4.53 -6.17 -11.69
C ASP A 168 -5.62 -7.26 -11.67
N THR A 169 -5.27 -8.48 -11.27
CA THR A 169 -6.28 -9.56 -11.19
C THR A 169 -7.35 -9.29 -10.13
N LEU A 170 -7.04 -8.57 -9.05
CA LEU A 170 -8.02 -8.16 -8.04
C LEU A 170 -9.00 -7.11 -8.60
N VAL A 171 -8.49 -6.13 -9.35
CA VAL A 171 -9.31 -5.14 -10.07
C VAL A 171 -10.27 -5.86 -11.02
N GLN A 172 -9.76 -6.75 -11.86
CA GLN A 172 -10.58 -7.51 -12.82
C GLN A 172 -11.59 -8.47 -12.16
N ALA A 173 -11.33 -8.93 -10.94
CA ALA A 173 -12.25 -9.77 -10.20
C ALA A 173 -13.38 -8.97 -9.52
N LEU A 174 -13.17 -7.68 -9.27
CA LEU A 174 -14.14 -6.79 -8.63
C LEU A 174 -15.06 -6.06 -9.62
N TRP A 175 -14.60 -5.85 -10.86
CA TRP A 175 -15.29 -5.08 -11.90
C TRP A 175 -15.31 -5.82 -13.24
#